data_AF-A0A7Z0HYH6-F1
#
_entry.id   AF-A0A7Z0HYH6-F1
#
_cell.length_a   1.000
_cell.length_b   1.000
_cell.length_c   1.000
_cell.angle_alpha   90.00
_cell.angle_beta   90.00
_cell.angle_gamma   90.00
#
_symmetry.space_group_name_H-M   'P 1'
#
loop_
_entity.id
_entity.type
_entity.pdbx_description
1 polymer ?
#
loop_
_entity_poly.entity_id
_entity_poly.type
_entity_poly.pdbx_seq_one_letter_code
_entity_poly.pdbx_strand_id
1 'polypeptide(L)'
;MKRAEIAYIADIRPKRMDLLRERGQIPFEPPERDAFTLDHAFRLRLMLDLIGGEDDGLGGLAPSDAAPLVVEVMGRFPRHPLHQIEPFDWWAGVAILEAMQGDETRRWAVTYAGELAQFPAWLDEARTFEAGGPDRAVAMRGQHRVVRVFLVNATRAANVVRDRAEEIGIDPFAAEASQ
;
A
#
# COMPACT_ATOMS: atom_id res chain seq x y z
N MET A 1 9.04 0.91 19.21
CA MET A 1 10.08 1.74 18.56
C MET A 1 9.72 3.20 18.70
N LYS A 2 10.71 4.07 18.89
CA LYS A 2 10.56 5.53 18.91
C LYS A 2 10.46 6.09 17.49
N ARG A 3 10.03 7.35 17.40
CA ARG A 3 9.88 8.09 16.14
C ARG A 3 11.13 8.07 15.23
N ALA A 4 12.33 8.24 15.79
CA ALA A 4 13.56 8.25 14.98
C ALA A 4 13.85 6.88 14.35
N GLU A 5 13.53 5.80 15.06
CA GLU A 5 13.75 4.42 14.61
C GLU A 5 12.79 4.07 13.47
N ILE A 6 11.49 4.39 13.58
CA ILE A 6 10.55 4.16 12.47
C ILE A 6 10.92 5.00 11.24
N ALA A 7 11.38 6.25 11.42
CA ALA A 7 11.79 7.08 10.30
C ALA A 7 13.01 6.47 9.57
N TYR A 8 13.96 5.93 10.33
CA TYR A 8 15.10 5.21 9.79
C TYR A 8 14.69 3.93 9.05
N ILE A 9 13.86 3.09 9.69
CA ILE A 9 13.45 1.80 9.16
C ILE A 9 12.57 1.94 7.91
N ALA A 10 11.64 2.90 7.91
CA ALA A 10 10.82 3.20 6.74
C ALA A 10 11.61 3.97 5.65
N ASP A 11 12.87 4.31 5.91
CA ASP A 11 13.73 5.06 4.99
C ASP A 11 13.07 6.37 4.51
N ILE A 12 12.62 7.17 5.48
CA ILE A 12 11.96 8.46 5.28
C ILE A 12 12.69 9.57 6.03
N ARG A 13 12.77 10.76 5.42
CA ARG A 13 13.32 11.93 6.13
C ARG A 13 12.40 12.28 7.31
N PRO A 14 12.93 12.49 8.54
CA PRO A 14 12.09 12.78 9.71
C PRO A 14 11.14 13.97 9.55
N LYS A 15 11.55 15.00 8.79
CA LYS A 15 10.70 16.16 8.47
C LYS A 15 9.51 15.81 7.58
N ARG A 16 9.69 14.90 6.61
CA ARG A 16 8.60 14.42 5.75
C ARG A 16 7.61 13.58 6.54
N MET A 17 8.12 12.72 7.43
CA MET A 17 7.27 11.95 8.35
C MET A 17 6.40 12.87 9.22
N ASP A 18 6.96 13.93 9.79
CA ASP A 18 6.19 14.93 10.53
C ASP A 18 5.09 15.55 9.69
N LEU A 19 5.44 16.03 8.50
CA LEU A 19 4.48 16.67 7.60
C LEU A 19 3.33 15.74 7.23
N LEU A 20 3.61 14.47 6.92
CA LEU A 20 2.58 13.47 6.64
C LEU A 20 1.68 13.24 7.86
N ARG A 21 2.27 13.13 9.05
CA ARG A 21 1.51 12.93 10.29
C ARG A 21 0.62 14.13 10.62
N GLU A 22 1.15 15.35 10.53
CA GLU A 22 0.41 16.60 10.77
C GLU A 22 -0.77 16.76 9.82
N ARG A 23 -0.65 16.25 8.59
CA ARG A 23 -1.71 16.28 7.58
C ARG A 23 -2.67 15.10 7.66
N GLY A 24 -2.48 14.16 8.60
CA GLY A 24 -3.27 12.94 8.67
C GLY A 24 -3.10 12.02 7.46
N GLN A 25 -1.93 12.06 6.83
CA GLN A 25 -1.59 11.34 5.59
C GLN A 25 -0.65 10.16 5.86
N ILE A 26 -0.67 9.58 7.05
CA ILE A 26 0.07 8.33 7.35
C ILE A 26 -0.87 7.13 7.26
N PRO A 27 -0.38 5.94 6.85
CA PRO A 27 -1.22 4.78 6.56
C PRO A 27 -1.56 3.93 7.80
N PHE A 28 -1.64 4.58 8.97
CA PHE A 28 -1.98 3.97 10.25
C PHE A 28 -2.34 5.06 11.26
N GLU A 29 -3.10 4.70 12.28
CA GLU A 29 -3.34 5.59 13.40
C GLU A 29 -2.04 5.80 14.20
N PRO A 30 -1.65 7.04 14.51
CA PRO A 30 -0.49 7.28 15.36
C PRO A 30 -0.65 6.54 16.70
N PRO A 31 0.31 5.69 17.10
CA PRO A 31 0.22 4.97 18.36
C PRO A 31 0.29 5.91 19.55
N GLU A 32 -0.41 5.56 20.63
CA GLU A 32 -0.25 6.25 21.90
C GLU A 32 1.22 6.20 22.36
N ARG A 33 1.75 7.35 22.78
CA ARG A 33 3.13 7.49 23.30
C ARG A 33 4.24 7.09 22.31
N ASP A 34 4.00 7.23 21.01
CA ASP A 34 4.99 6.95 19.95
C ASP A 34 5.50 5.49 19.99
N ALA A 35 4.67 4.53 20.40
CA ALA A 35 5.01 3.11 20.43
C ALA A 35 4.87 2.46 19.04
N PHE A 36 5.78 2.78 18.12
CA PHE A 36 5.71 2.25 16.75
C PHE A 36 6.13 0.78 16.62
N THR A 37 5.54 0.07 15.65
CA THR A 37 5.80 -1.34 15.30
C THR A 37 6.43 -1.44 13.90
N LEU A 38 6.98 -2.61 13.56
CA LEU A 38 7.54 -2.85 12.23
C LEU A 38 6.46 -2.78 11.15
N ASP A 39 5.22 -3.20 11.46
CA ASP A 39 4.07 -3.00 10.59
C ASP A 39 3.85 -1.52 10.23
N HIS A 40 3.94 -0.60 11.21
CA HIS A 40 3.88 0.84 10.91
C HIS A 40 4.99 1.27 9.95
N ALA A 41 6.22 0.78 10.13
CA ALA A 41 7.34 1.10 9.24
C ALA A 41 7.12 0.56 7.82
N PHE A 42 6.59 -0.65 7.69
CA PHE A 42 6.24 -1.27 6.41
C PHE A 42 5.14 -0.54 5.66
N ARG A 43 4.03 -0.23 6.34
CA ARG A 43 2.96 0.55 5.73
C ARG A 43 3.49 1.91 5.25
N LEU A 44 4.33 2.57 6.04
CA LEU A 44 4.95 3.83 5.64
C LEU A 44 5.86 3.66 4.43
N ARG A 45 6.72 2.64 4.40
CA ARG A 45 7.59 2.34 3.26
C ARG A 45 6.80 2.06 1.99
N LEU A 46 5.75 1.26 2.09
CA LEU A 46 4.88 0.91 0.97
C LEU A 46 4.17 2.15 0.42
N MET A 47 3.69 3.03 1.30
CA MET A 47 3.11 4.32 0.92
C MET A 47 4.14 5.20 0.21
N LEU A 48 5.38 5.25 0.69
CA LEU A 48 6.45 6.04 0.07
C LEU A 48 6.75 5.56 -1.35
N ASP A 49 6.76 4.24 -1.57
CA ASP A 49 6.93 3.68 -2.92
C ASP A 49 5.77 4.09 -3.85
N LEU A 50 4.53 4.17 -3.33
CA LEU A 50 3.35 4.58 -4.12
C LEU A 50 3.34 6.06 -4.51
N ILE A 51 3.91 6.94 -3.68
CA ILE A 51 3.95 8.38 -3.96
C ILE A 51 5.16 8.81 -4.82
N GLY A 52 6.02 7.87 -5.25
CA GLY A 52 7.23 8.16 -6.02
C GLY A 52 8.45 8.47 -5.14
N GLY A 53 8.54 7.87 -3.95
CA GLY A 53 9.68 8.01 -3.06
C GLY A 53 9.99 9.46 -2.66
N GLU A 54 11.24 9.71 -2.28
CA GLU A 54 11.68 11.04 -1.84
C GLU A 54 11.97 11.99 -3.01
N ASP A 55 12.53 11.51 -4.13
CA ASP A 55 13.18 12.36 -5.15
C ASP A 55 13.17 11.78 -6.60
N ASP A 56 12.28 10.84 -6.96
CA ASP A 56 12.40 10.17 -8.27
C ASP A 56 11.86 10.99 -9.47
N GLY A 57 11.02 12.00 -9.23
CA GLY A 57 10.41 12.81 -10.29
C GLY A 57 9.47 12.04 -11.22
N LEU A 58 9.16 10.77 -10.91
CA LEU A 58 8.40 9.87 -11.78
C LEU A 58 6.89 10.02 -11.64
N GLY A 59 6.42 10.82 -10.66
CA GLY A 59 5.00 11.13 -10.46
C GLY A 59 4.23 9.94 -9.91
N GLY A 60 4.12 9.84 -8.59
CA GLY A 60 3.30 8.85 -7.90
C GLY A 60 1.90 9.35 -7.54
N LEU A 61 1.24 8.60 -6.65
CA LEU A 61 -0.01 9.03 -6.03
C LEU A 61 0.20 10.23 -5.11
N ALA A 62 -0.85 11.03 -4.90
CA ALA A 62 -0.83 12.00 -3.81
C ALA A 62 -0.83 11.25 -2.46
N PRO A 63 -0.19 11.77 -1.41
CA PRO A 63 -0.22 11.15 -0.08
C PRO A 63 -1.63 10.90 0.47
N SER A 64 -2.59 11.78 0.16
CA SER A 64 -4.00 11.63 0.54
C SER A 64 -4.68 10.42 -0.09
N ASP A 65 -4.20 9.96 -1.26
CA ASP A 65 -4.75 8.81 -1.98
C ASP A 65 -3.97 7.54 -1.62
N ALA A 66 -2.66 7.64 -1.41
CA ALA A 66 -1.79 6.51 -1.10
C ALA A 66 -2.02 5.94 0.31
N ALA A 67 -2.23 6.79 1.32
CA ALA A 67 -2.45 6.34 2.70
C ALA A 67 -3.66 5.39 2.86
N PRO A 68 -4.89 5.74 2.40
CA PRO A 68 -6.04 4.83 2.50
C PRO A 68 -5.88 3.57 1.64
N LEU A 69 -5.22 3.67 0.48
CA LEU A 69 -4.90 2.51 -0.35
C LEU A 69 -4.04 1.51 0.43
N VAL A 70 -2.99 1.96 1.11
CA VAL A 70 -2.13 1.09 1.92
C VAL A 70 -2.97 0.39 2.99
N VAL A 71 -3.82 1.12 3.72
CA VAL A 71 -4.71 0.52 4.74
C VAL A 71 -5.58 -0.60 4.12
N GLU A 72 -6.13 -0.38 2.93
CA GLU A 72 -6.98 -1.36 2.24
C GLU A 72 -6.19 -2.60 1.78
N VAL A 73 -5.02 -2.43 1.15
CA VAL A 73 -4.23 -3.56 0.64
C VAL A 73 -3.64 -4.41 1.76
N MET A 74 -3.36 -3.81 2.93
CA MET A 74 -2.88 -4.58 4.09
C MET A 74 -3.87 -5.69 4.50
N GLY A 75 -5.18 -5.47 4.35
CA GLY A 75 -6.21 -6.48 4.62
C GLY A 75 -6.37 -7.53 3.53
N ARG A 76 -5.69 -7.38 2.39
CA ARG A 76 -5.83 -8.27 1.21
C ARG A 76 -4.68 -9.26 1.06
N PHE A 77 -3.55 -9.04 1.73
CA PHE A 77 -2.46 -10.00 1.70
C PHE A 77 -2.87 -11.30 2.41
N PRO A 78 -2.69 -12.48 1.78
CA PRO A 78 -3.01 -13.75 2.43
C PRO A 78 -2.07 -14.05 3.60
N ARG A 79 -0.85 -13.49 3.57
CA ARG A 79 0.13 -13.50 4.67
C ARG A 79 0.84 -12.17 4.71
N HIS A 80 1.09 -11.65 5.90
CA HIS A 80 1.73 -10.35 6.08
C HIS A 80 3.15 -10.33 5.46
N PRO A 81 3.46 -9.46 4.48
CA PRO A 81 4.74 -9.51 3.75
C PRO A 81 5.99 -9.40 4.63
N LEU A 82 5.93 -8.66 5.74
CA LEU A 82 7.05 -8.57 6.69
C LEU A 82 7.46 -9.91 7.33
N HIS A 83 6.52 -10.83 7.52
CA HIS A 83 6.76 -12.04 8.31
C HIS A 83 7.11 -13.24 7.44
N GLN A 84 7.31 -13.02 6.13
CA GLN A 84 7.55 -14.11 5.20
C GLN A 84 9.03 -14.49 5.16
N ILE A 85 9.29 -15.78 5.37
CA ILE A 85 10.62 -16.39 5.23
C ILE A 85 10.89 -16.75 3.76
N GLU A 86 9.83 -17.05 2.98
CA GLU A 86 9.94 -17.43 1.57
C GLU A 86 9.78 -16.22 0.62
N PRO A 87 10.53 -16.18 -0.51
CA PRO A 87 10.54 -15.06 -1.44
C PRO A 87 9.36 -15.14 -2.40
N PHE A 88 8.17 -14.78 -1.93
CA PHE A 88 7.07 -14.47 -2.84
C PHE A 88 7.28 -13.08 -3.45
N ASP A 89 6.96 -12.91 -4.73
CA ASP A 89 7.03 -11.63 -5.41
C ASP A 89 5.70 -10.88 -5.23
N TRP A 90 5.45 -10.38 -4.02
CA TRP A 90 4.24 -9.64 -3.67
C TRP A 90 4.30 -8.20 -4.17
N TRP A 91 3.20 -7.79 -4.77
CA TRP A 91 2.96 -6.42 -5.20
C TRP A 91 1.67 -5.89 -4.60
N ALA A 92 1.67 -4.59 -4.34
CA ALA A 92 0.49 -3.83 -3.94
C ALA A 92 0.23 -2.72 -4.95
N GLY A 93 -1.03 -2.36 -5.13
CA GLY A 93 -1.33 -1.28 -6.06
C GLY A 93 -2.81 -0.96 -6.21
N VAL A 94 -3.09 -0.15 -7.21
CA VAL A 94 -4.44 0.26 -7.59
C VAL A 94 -4.54 0.41 -9.10
N ALA A 95 -5.65 -0.04 -9.65
CA ALA A 95 -6.08 0.30 -11.00
C ALA A 95 -7.21 1.33 -10.93
N ILE A 96 -7.11 2.38 -11.74
CA ILE A 96 -8.17 3.34 -11.96
C ILE A 96 -8.92 2.93 -13.22
N LEU A 97 -10.19 2.58 -13.04
CA LEU A 97 -11.10 2.17 -14.09
C LEU A 97 -12.05 3.31 -14.44
N GLU A 98 -12.49 3.31 -15.70
CA GLU A 98 -13.42 4.29 -16.24
C GLU A 98 -14.48 3.60 -17.10
N ALA A 99 -15.73 4.02 -16.94
CA ALA A 99 -16.83 3.60 -17.80
C ALA A 99 -17.81 4.75 -18.04
N MET A 100 -18.48 4.70 -19.19
CA MET A 100 -19.58 5.61 -19.53
C MET A 100 -20.89 5.07 -18.92
N GLN A 101 -21.61 5.94 -18.20
CA GLN A 101 -22.95 5.68 -17.72
C GLN A 101 -23.89 6.77 -18.26
N GLY A 102 -24.61 6.45 -19.33
CA GLY A 102 -25.32 7.48 -20.11
C GLY A 102 -24.31 8.46 -20.71
N ASP A 103 -24.49 9.75 -20.41
CA ASP A 103 -23.59 10.82 -20.87
C ASP A 103 -22.48 11.17 -19.86
N GLU A 104 -22.42 10.48 -18.71
CA GLU A 104 -21.43 10.74 -17.67
C GLU A 104 -20.30 9.71 -17.66
N THR A 105 -19.07 10.19 -17.47
CA THR A 105 -17.91 9.34 -17.22
C THR A 105 -17.77 9.07 -15.73
N ARG A 106 -17.85 7.80 -15.31
CA ARG A 106 -17.56 7.38 -13.93
C ARG A 106 -16.18 6.77 -13.82
N ARG A 107 -15.48 7.11 -12.74
CA ARG A 107 -14.17 6.58 -12.37
C ARG A 107 -14.20 5.97 -10.99
N TRP A 108 -13.51 4.86 -10.82
CA TRP A 108 -13.31 4.24 -9.51
C TRP A 108 -11.95 3.55 -9.44
N ALA A 109 -11.54 3.28 -8.21
CA ALA A 109 -10.30 2.60 -7.89
C ALA A 109 -10.59 1.15 -7.48
N VAL A 110 -9.72 0.22 -7.90
CA VAL A 110 -9.73 -1.16 -7.43
C VAL A 110 -8.32 -1.51 -6.98
N THR A 111 -8.18 -1.98 -5.74
CA THR A 111 -6.89 -2.27 -5.13
C THR A 111 -6.45 -3.71 -5.38
N TYR A 112 -5.14 -3.88 -5.49
CA TYR A 112 -4.48 -5.15 -5.73
C TYR A 112 -3.47 -5.45 -4.62
N ALA A 113 -3.45 -6.70 -4.17
CA ALA A 113 -2.42 -7.26 -3.30
C ALA A 113 -2.23 -8.72 -3.72
N GLY A 114 -1.10 -9.05 -4.34
CA GLY A 114 -0.97 -10.32 -5.05
C GLY A 114 0.43 -10.58 -5.57
N GLU A 115 0.69 -11.82 -6.00
CA GLU A 115 1.91 -12.14 -6.76
C GLU A 115 1.83 -11.53 -8.17
N LEU A 116 2.90 -10.91 -8.67
CA LEU A 116 2.89 -10.21 -9.97
C LEU A 116 2.33 -11.05 -11.12
N ALA A 117 2.59 -12.36 -11.12
CA ALA A 117 2.10 -13.29 -12.14
C ALA A 117 0.56 -13.34 -12.22
N GLN A 118 -0.14 -13.04 -11.12
CA GLN A 118 -1.60 -13.02 -11.04
C GLN A 118 -2.19 -11.66 -11.45
N PHE A 119 -1.36 -10.61 -11.57
CA PHE A 119 -1.83 -9.26 -11.87
C PHE A 119 -2.63 -9.15 -13.18
N PRO A 120 -2.23 -9.77 -14.31
CA PRO A 120 -3.01 -9.70 -15.54
C PRO A 120 -4.42 -10.27 -15.40
N ALA A 121 -4.55 -11.45 -14.78
CA ALA A 121 -5.83 -12.11 -14.56
C ALA A 121 -6.73 -11.30 -13.61
N TRP A 122 -6.15 -10.76 -12.52
CA TRP A 122 -6.86 -9.86 -11.62
C TRP A 122 -7.35 -8.59 -12.33
N LEU A 123 -6.53 -8.00 -13.20
CA LEU A 123 -6.91 -6.78 -13.92
C LEU A 123 -8.04 -7.06 -14.92
N ASP A 124 -8.02 -8.21 -15.58
CA ASP A 124 -9.11 -8.65 -16.46
C ASP A 124 -10.40 -8.85 -15.68
N GLU A 125 -10.35 -9.46 -14.49
CA GLU A 125 -11.50 -9.56 -13.58
C GLU A 125 -12.00 -8.19 -13.14
N ALA A 126 -11.10 -7.29 -12.72
CA ALA A 126 -11.44 -5.93 -12.30
C ALA A 126 -12.14 -5.12 -13.42
N ARG A 127 -11.79 -5.36 -14.69
CA ARG A 127 -12.46 -4.74 -15.85
C ARG A 127 -13.90 -5.22 -16.07
N THR A 128 -14.27 -6.32 -15.44
CA THR A 128 -15.62 -6.92 -15.51
C THR A 128 -16.41 -6.73 -14.23
N PHE A 129 -15.78 -6.25 -13.15
CA PHE A 129 -16.42 -6.05 -11.86
C PHE A 129 -17.40 -4.88 -11.93
N GLU A 130 -18.67 -5.14 -11.60
CA GLU A 130 -19.69 -4.09 -11.58
C GLU A 130 -19.32 -3.05 -10.52
N ALA A 131 -19.26 -1.78 -10.93
CA ALA A 131 -18.90 -0.68 -10.05
C ALA A 131 -19.97 -0.47 -8.97
N GLY A 132 -19.75 -1.06 -7.80
CA GLY A 132 -20.53 -0.78 -6.61
C GLY A 132 -20.23 -1.70 -5.46
N GLY A 133 -19.91 -1.11 -4.30
CA GLY A 133 -19.92 -1.83 -3.03
C GLY A 133 -21.31 -2.42 -2.71
N PRO A 134 -21.49 -3.02 -1.53
CA PRO A 134 -22.69 -3.77 -1.16
C PRO A 134 -24.02 -3.03 -1.34
N ASP A 135 -24.03 -1.69 -1.40
CA ASP A 135 -25.22 -0.85 -1.55
C ASP A 135 -25.46 -0.25 -2.95
N ARG A 136 -24.64 -0.55 -3.96
CA ARG A 136 -24.79 0.07 -5.31
C ARG A 136 -24.62 -0.92 -6.44
N ALA A 137 -25.51 -1.89 -6.57
CA ALA A 137 -25.63 -2.71 -7.77
C ALA A 137 -26.11 -1.85 -8.97
N VAL A 138 -25.19 -1.12 -9.60
CA VAL A 138 -25.39 -0.60 -10.95
C VAL A 138 -24.73 -1.61 -11.88
N ALA A 139 -25.57 -2.43 -12.52
CA ALA A 139 -25.15 -3.39 -13.53
C ALA A 139 -24.55 -2.65 -14.74
N MET A 140 -23.25 -2.33 -14.68
CA MET A 140 -22.53 -1.76 -15.81
C MET A 140 -22.10 -2.88 -16.73
N ARG A 141 -22.94 -3.23 -17.70
CA ARG A 141 -22.56 -4.16 -18.77
C ARG A 141 -21.56 -3.49 -19.71
N GLY A 142 -20.27 -3.77 -19.53
CA GLY A 142 -19.23 -3.38 -20.49
C GLY A 142 -17.82 -3.60 -19.94
N GLN A 143 -16.85 -3.85 -20.82
CA GLN A 143 -15.44 -3.86 -20.43
C GLN A 143 -15.03 -2.45 -19.99
N HIS A 144 -14.67 -2.29 -18.73
CA HIS A 144 -14.19 -1.02 -18.19
C HIS A 144 -12.80 -0.69 -18.73
N ARG A 145 -12.56 0.59 -19.04
CA ARG A 145 -11.26 1.05 -19.53
C ARG A 145 -10.32 1.27 -18.36
N VAL A 146 -9.12 0.69 -18.42
CA VAL A 146 -8.03 1.03 -17.49
C VAL A 146 -7.43 2.37 -17.90
N VAL A 147 -7.46 3.34 -16.98
CA VAL A 147 -6.93 4.70 -17.20
C VAL A 147 -5.54 4.84 -16.61
N ARG A 148 -5.32 4.31 -15.41
CA ARG A 148 -4.03 4.32 -14.72
C ARG A 148 -3.85 3.07 -13.88
N VAL A 149 -2.61 2.67 -13.70
CA VAL A 149 -2.20 1.62 -12.75
C VAL A 149 -1.01 2.15 -11.97
N PHE A 150 -1.06 2.00 -10.65
CA PHE A 150 0.08 2.18 -9.76
C PHE A 150 0.36 0.84 -9.10
N LEU A 151 1.59 0.36 -9.20
CA LEU A 151 1.99 -0.93 -8.68
C LEU A 151 3.38 -0.80 -8.03
N VAL A 152 3.53 -1.32 -6.82
CA VAL A 152 4.77 -1.27 -6.04
C VAL A 152 5.14 -2.64 -5.51
N ASN A 153 6.43 -2.92 -5.44
CA ASN A 153 6.94 -4.20 -4.97
C ASN A 153 6.93 -4.24 -3.43
N ALA A 154 5.92 -4.90 -2.88
CA ALA A 154 5.73 -5.03 -1.44
C ALA A 154 6.82 -5.91 -0.80
N THR A 155 7.32 -6.91 -1.52
CA THR A 155 8.44 -7.74 -1.05
C THR A 155 9.70 -6.92 -0.85
N ARG A 156 10.02 -6.02 -1.79
CA ARG A 156 11.15 -5.08 -1.67
C ARG A 156 10.96 -4.14 -0.49
N ALA A 157 9.75 -3.60 -0.31
CA ALA A 157 9.45 -2.74 0.84
C ALA A 157 9.63 -3.48 2.17
N ALA A 158 9.19 -4.73 2.25
CA ALA A 158 9.37 -5.58 3.43
C ALA A 158 10.86 -5.88 3.71
N ASN A 159 11.65 -6.17 2.66
CA ASN A 159 13.10 -6.40 2.80
C ASN A 159 13.80 -5.17 3.36
N VAL A 160 13.54 -3.98 2.82
CA VAL A 160 14.11 -2.72 3.35
C VAL A 160 13.82 -2.57 4.84
N VAL A 161 12.58 -2.82 5.26
CA VAL A 161 12.20 -2.70 6.67
C VAL A 161 12.92 -3.71 7.54
N ARG A 162 13.05 -4.97 7.10
CA ARG A 162 13.78 -6.01 7.83
C ARG A 162 15.25 -5.68 7.95
N ASP A 163 15.90 -5.37 6.84
CA ASP A 163 17.33 -5.06 6.78
C ASP A 163 17.66 -3.88 7.70
N ARG A 164 16.85 -2.80 7.66
CA ARG A 164 17.04 -1.62 8.52
C ARG A 164 16.74 -1.88 10.00
N ALA A 165 15.79 -2.77 10.30
CA ALA A 165 15.50 -3.15 11.68
C ALA A 165 16.69 -3.94 12.28
N GLU A 166 17.23 -4.89 11.52
CA GLU A 166 18.40 -5.67 11.90
C GLU A 166 19.64 -4.78 12.11
N GLU A 167 19.87 -3.79 11.24
CA GLU A 167 20.96 -2.81 11.36
C GLU A 167 20.97 -2.07 12.71
N ILE A 168 19.80 -1.87 13.33
CA ILE A 168 19.67 -1.19 14.63
C ILE A 168 19.36 -2.16 15.78
N GLY A 169 19.51 -3.47 15.56
CA GLY A 169 19.38 -4.50 16.59
C GLY A 169 17.93 -4.84 16.98
N ILE A 170 16.97 -4.55 16.10
CA ILE A 170 15.57 -4.97 16.28
C ILE A 170 15.36 -6.25 15.49
N ASP A 171 15.04 -7.34 16.20
CA ASP A 171 14.70 -8.62 15.58
C ASP A 171 13.34 -8.50 14.85
N PRO A 172 13.31 -8.66 13.51
CA PRO A 172 12.09 -8.55 12.73
C PRO A 172 11.08 -9.68 12.97
N PHE A 173 11.48 -10.76 13.63
CA PHE A 173 10.65 -11.93 13.91
C PHE A 173 10.28 -12.10 15.39
N ALA A 174 10.78 -11.23 16.28
CA ALA A 174 10.56 -11.34 17.73
C ALA A 174 9.10 -11.24 18.19
N ALA A 175 8.18 -10.73 17.35
CA ALA A 175 6.79 -10.49 17.73
C ALA A 175 5.90 -11.75 17.74
N GLU A 176 6.36 -12.89 17.23
CA GLU A 176 5.53 -14.12 17.10
C GLU A 176 5.82 -15.21 18.16
N ALA A 177 6.75 -15.00 19.10
CA ALA A 177 6.97 -15.98 20.17
C ALA A 177 5.84 -16.01 21.25
N SER A 178 4.78 -15.22 21.10
CA SER A 178 3.72 -15.02 22.11
C SER A 178 2.28 -15.05 21.58
N GLN A 179 2.00 -15.61 20.41
CA GLN A 179 0.61 -15.84 19.93
C GLN A 179 0.35 -17.31 19.66
#